data_AF-E6QE14-F1
#
_entry.id   AF-E6QE14-F1
#
_cell.length_a   1.000
_cell.length_b   1.000
_cell.length_c   1.000
_cell.angle_alpha   90.00
_cell.angle_beta   90.00
_cell.angle_gamma   90.00
#
_symmetry.space_group_name_H-M   'P 1'
#
loop_
_entity.id
_entity.type
_entity.pdbx_description
1 polymer ?
#
loop_
_entity_poly.entity_id
_entity_poly.type
_entity_poly.pdbx_seq_one_letter_code
_entity_poly.pdbx_strand_id
1 'polypeptide(L)'
;MFSDFVHRLRTTVSLVRYAKRGEPLFYRHSPSPKRSAGGGGDREDPTDQITTINLNPFYADKGRLVGKHVVIVDDCTTYGVSFGVASAFLKAAGAAKVTCIALGKFGNKVGYYEIAINSNPSAPVAATGFEASRVGFSGATNGTSQHQLLSLIP
;
A
#
# COMPACT_ATOMS: atom_id res chain seq x y z
N MET A 1 -5.33 10.81 -16.18
CA MET A 1 -5.38 9.49 -15.49
C MET A 1 -4.93 9.68 -14.04
N PHE A 2 -5.26 8.80 -13.09
CA PHE A 2 -4.85 8.91 -11.67
C PHE A 2 -3.32 9.04 -11.51
N SER A 3 -2.56 8.34 -12.35
CA SER A 3 -1.10 8.46 -12.44
C SER A 3 -0.61 9.87 -12.75
N ASP A 4 -1.32 10.63 -13.59
CA ASP A 4 -0.97 12.03 -13.89
C ASP A 4 -1.25 12.94 -12.71
N PHE A 5 -2.33 12.68 -11.96
CA PHE A 5 -2.63 13.41 -10.72
C PHE A 5 -1.50 13.22 -9.70
N VAL A 6 -1.09 11.98 -9.43
CA VAL A 6 0.01 11.69 -8.50
C VAL A 6 1.33 12.28 -9.00
N HIS A 7 1.58 12.25 -10.32
CA HIS A 7 2.76 12.88 -10.91
C HIS A 7 2.77 14.40 -10.71
N ARG A 8 1.64 15.07 -10.95
CA ARG A 8 1.47 16.51 -10.74
C ARG A 8 1.63 16.87 -9.27
N LEU A 9 0.95 16.15 -8.38
CA LEU A 9 1.08 16.33 -6.93
C LEU A 9 2.55 16.31 -6.53
N ARG A 10 3.29 15.27 -6.92
CA ARG A 10 4.74 15.15 -6.66
C ARG A 10 5.53 16.35 -7.18
N THR A 11 5.32 16.79 -8.42
CA THR A 11 6.07 17.92 -9.00
C THR A 11 5.70 19.28 -8.41
N THR A 12 4.48 19.41 -7.90
CA THR A 12 4.01 20.65 -7.27
C THR A 12 4.55 20.79 -5.85
N VAL A 13 4.61 19.69 -5.09
CA VAL A 13 4.99 19.71 -3.67
C VAL A 13 6.47 19.39 -3.40
N SER A 14 7.23 18.97 -4.42
CA SER A 14 8.64 18.62 -4.28
C SER A 14 9.45 18.92 -5.53
N LEU A 15 10.62 19.53 -5.32
CA LEU A 15 11.64 19.74 -6.35
C LEU A 15 12.53 18.51 -6.56
N VAL A 16 12.51 17.56 -5.62
CA VAL A 16 13.35 16.36 -5.66
C VAL A 16 12.62 15.21 -6.36
N ARG A 17 13.32 14.52 -7.26
CA ARG A 17 12.77 13.46 -8.10
C ARG A 17 13.26 12.09 -7.63
N TYR A 18 12.54 11.48 -6.68
CA TYR A 18 12.80 10.10 -6.27
C TYR A 18 12.07 9.06 -7.13
N ALA A 19 10.82 9.34 -7.51
CA ALA A 19 10.05 8.49 -8.42
C ALA A 19 10.34 8.81 -9.89
N LYS A 20 10.52 7.79 -10.72
CA LYS A 20 10.82 7.91 -12.16
C LYS A 20 9.67 7.35 -13.00
N ARG A 21 9.28 8.09 -14.05
CA ARG A 21 8.25 7.63 -15.00
C ARG A 21 8.78 6.40 -15.74
N GLY A 22 7.96 5.36 -15.86
CA GLY A 22 8.37 4.08 -16.46
C GLY A 22 9.06 3.12 -15.50
N GLU A 23 9.42 3.55 -14.29
CA GLU A 23 9.91 2.67 -13.22
C GLU A 23 8.79 2.45 -12.20
N PRO A 24 7.95 1.42 -12.36
CA PRO A 24 6.89 1.16 -11.39
C PRO A 24 7.51 0.84 -10.03
N LEU A 25 6.82 1.21 -8.95
CA LEU A 25 7.31 0.95 -7.59
C LEU A 25 7.38 -0.56 -7.30
N PHE A 26 6.39 -1.31 -7.79
CA PHE A 26 6.32 -2.76 -7.63
C PHE A 26 6.27 -3.44 -8.99
N TYR A 27 6.91 -4.60 -9.10
CA TYR A 27 6.69 -5.55 -10.17
C TYR A 27 5.81 -6.68 -9.70
N ARG A 28 4.95 -7.16 -10.59
CA ARG A 28 4.23 -8.41 -10.38
C ARG A 28 4.94 -9.50 -11.18
N HIS A 29 5.57 -10.44 -10.49
CA HIS A 29 6.37 -11.50 -11.10
C HIS A 29 5.58 -12.79 -11.34
N SER A 30 4.39 -12.92 -10.74
CA SER A 30 3.45 -14.00 -11.02
C SER A 30 2.01 -13.48 -11.10
N PRO A 31 1.11 -14.13 -11.86
CA PRO A 31 -0.29 -13.72 -11.93
C PRO A 31 -0.96 -13.75 -10.55
N SER A 32 -1.74 -12.72 -10.24
CA SER A 32 -2.58 -12.73 -9.05
C SER A 32 -3.76 -13.68 -9.25
N PRO A 33 -4.12 -14.49 -8.23
CA PRO A 33 -5.36 -15.24 -8.23
C PRO A 33 -6.57 -14.31 -8.41
N LYS A 34 -7.56 -14.72 -9.20
CA LYS A 34 -8.81 -13.96 -9.36
C LYS A 34 -9.66 -14.10 -8.10
N ARG A 35 -10.02 -12.97 -7.47
CA ARG A 35 -10.90 -12.92 -6.27
C ARG A 35 -12.35 -12.51 -6.56
N SER A 36 -12.72 -12.35 -7.85
CA SER A 36 -14.04 -11.87 -8.30
C SER A 36 -15.04 -12.96 -8.69
N ALA A 37 -14.58 -14.18 -9.03
CA ALA A 37 -15.43 -15.23 -9.60
C ALA A 37 -15.92 -16.27 -8.56
N GLY A 38 -16.46 -15.83 -7.42
CA GLY A 38 -17.16 -16.71 -6.46
C GLY A 38 -16.29 -17.69 -5.65
N GLY A 39 -14.99 -17.82 -5.94
CA GLY A 39 -14.07 -18.79 -5.33
C GLY A 39 -13.59 -18.52 -3.88
N GLY A 40 -14.32 -17.73 -3.09
CA GLY A 40 -14.21 -17.79 -1.61
C GLY A 40 -12.82 -17.61 -0.97
N GLY A 41 -11.92 -16.81 -1.54
CA GLY A 41 -10.65 -16.48 -0.88
C GLY A 41 -10.83 -15.36 0.16
N ASP A 42 -10.10 -15.45 1.28
CA ASP A 42 -10.10 -14.38 2.28
C ASP A 42 -9.53 -13.09 1.67
N ARG A 43 -10.38 -12.06 1.57
CA ARG A 43 -10.01 -10.76 0.99
C ARG A 43 -9.12 -9.94 1.91
N GLU A 44 -9.00 -10.35 3.16
CA GLU A 44 -8.15 -9.75 4.17
C GLU A 44 -6.77 -10.43 4.25
N ASP A 45 -6.60 -11.62 3.65
CA ASP A 45 -5.32 -12.32 3.60
C ASP A 45 -4.36 -11.64 2.58
N PRO A 46 -3.20 -11.13 3.05
CA PRO A 46 -2.20 -10.48 2.19
C PRO A 46 -1.32 -11.45 1.40
N THR A 47 -1.36 -12.76 1.69
CA THR A 47 -0.41 -13.77 1.19
C THR A 47 -0.24 -13.72 -0.33
N ASP A 48 -1.33 -13.75 -1.09
CA ASP A 48 -1.26 -13.70 -2.56
C ASP A 48 -0.63 -12.40 -3.07
N GLN A 49 -0.90 -11.27 -2.40
CA GLN A 49 -0.32 -9.99 -2.83
C GLN A 49 1.19 -9.97 -2.56
N ILE A 50 1.63 -10.46 -1.40
CA ILE A 50 3.06 -10.51 -1.04
C ILE A 50 3.82 -11.48 -1.94
N THR A 51 3.28 -12.66 -2.19
CA THR A 51 3.95 -13.73 -2.94
C THR A 51 3.92 -13.56 -4.46
N THR A 52 3.22 -12.54 -4.97
CA THR A 52 3.13 -12.27 -6.41
C THR A 52 3.82 -10.99 -6.84
N ILE A 53 4.26 -10.16 -5.88
CA ILE A 53 4.94 -8.89 -6.17
C ILE A 53 6.30 -8.83 -5.50
N ASN A 54 7.17 -7.99 -6.07
CA ASN A 54 8.40 -7.55 -5.43
C ASN A 54 8.59 -6.06 -5.65
N LEU A 55 9.32 -5.41 -4.75
CA LEU A 55 9.77 -4.04 -4.94
C LEU A 55 10.68 -3.99 -6.18
N ASN A 56 10.50 -2.98 -7.02
CA ASN A 56 11.39 -2.77 -8.15
C ASN A 56 12.82 -2.50 -7.64
N PRO A 57 13.83 -3.30 -8.04
CA PRO A 57 15.21 -3.12 -7.61
C PRO A 57 15.75 -1.71 -7.84
N PHE A 58 15.26 -0.98 -8.85
CA PHE A 58 15.57 0.43 -9.05
C PHE A 58 15.43 1.28 -7.78
N TYR A 59 14.45 1.00 -6.91
CA TYR A 59 14.22 1.76 -5.68
C TYR A 59 14.97 1.21 -4.46
N ALA A 60 15.39 -0.04 -4.48
CA ALA A 60 16.24 -0.61 -3.44
C ALA A 60 17.74 -0.33 -3.68
N ASP A 61 18.13 -0.32 -4.95
CA ASP A 61 19.50 -0.05 -5.39
C ASP A 61 20.00 1.28 -4.86
N LYS A 62 21.25 1.27 -4.39
CA LYS A 62 21.94 2.47 -3.88
C LYS A 62 21.19 3.15 -2.72
N GLY A 63 20.37 2.41 -1.98
CA GLY A 63 19.69 2.89 -0.79
C GLY A 63 18.68 4.03 -1.06
N ARG A 64 18.05 4.07 -2.23
CA ARG A 64 17.17 5.18 -2.63
C ARG A 64 15.94 5.36 -1.75
N LEU A 65 15.49 4.30 -1.06
CA LEU A 65 14.42 4.34 -0.08
C LEU A 65 14.90 4.51 1.37
N VAL A 66 16.19 4.33 1.64
CA VAL A 66 16.73 4.35 3.00
C VAL A 66 16.52 5.74 3.62
N GLY A 67 15.87 5.76 4.79
CA GLY A 67 15.57 6.98 5.53
C GLY A 67 14.49 7.86 4.89
N LYS A 68 13.82 7.41 3.82
CA LYS A 68 12.82 8.22 3.12
C LYS A 68 11.43 8.14 3.75
N HIS A 69 10.69 9.23 3.63
CA HIS A 69 9.26 9.25 3.88
C HIS A 69 8.54 9.03 2.56
N VAL A 70 7.80 7.94 2.45
CA VAL A 70 7.09 7.55 1.22
C VAL A 70 5.61 7.81 1.39
N VAL A 71 5.01 8.49 0.41
CA VAL A 71 3.56 8.69 0.33
C VAL A 71 3.02 7.80 -0.78
N ILE A 72 2.12 6.88 -0.44
CA ILE A 72 1.40 6.03 -1.37
C ILE A 72 0.01 6.60 -1.54
N VAL A 73 -0.42 6.80 -2.78
CA VAL A 73 -1.77 7.26 -3.09
C VAL A 73 -2.48 6.17 -3.87
N ASP A 74 -3.71 5.85 -3.47
CA ASP A 74 -4.61 4.92 -4.14
C ASP A 74 -5.93 5.61 -4.50
N ASP A 75 -6.57 5.20 -5.59
CA ASP A 75 -7.83 5.80 -6.01
C ASP A 75 -8.98 5.35 -5.11
N CYS A 76 -9.01 4.06 -4.78
CA CYS A 76 -9.95 3.49 -3.84
C CYS A 76 -9.35 2.30 -3.11
N THR A 77 -9.52 2.27 -1.78
CA THR A 77 -9.18 1.08 -1.00
C THR A 77 -10.44 0.31 -0.62
N THR A 78 -10.36 -1.01 -0.55
CA THR A 78 -11.45 -1.83 0.02
C THR A 78 -11.12 -2.21 1.46
N TYR A 79 -10.27 -3.22 1.66
CA TYR A 79 -9.94 -3.69 3.01
C TYR A 79 -8.67 -3.04 3.57
N GLY A 80 -7.91 -2.26 2.79
CA GLY A 80 -6.62 -1.70 3.22
C GLY A 80 -5.42 -2.65 3.08
N VAL A 81 -5.62 -3.89 2.63
CA VAL A 81 -4.55 -4.90 2.46
C VAL A 81 -3.41 -4.39 1.58
N SER A 82 -3.74 -3.75 0.45
CA SER A 82 -2.75 -3.20 -0.49
C SER A 82 -1.83 -2.18 0.18
N PHE A 83 -2.36 -1.35 1.08
CA PHE A 83 -1.55 -0.42 1.87
C PHE A 83 -0.67 -1.11 2.90
N GLY A 84 -1.19 -2.14 3.57
CA GLY A 84 -0.40 -2.97 4.48
C GLY A 84 0.80 -3.58 3.76
N VAL A 85 0.54 -4.26 2.64
CA VAL A 85 1.56 -4.92 1.82
C VAL A 85 2.58 -3.92 1.30
N ALA A 86 2.14 -2.84 0.65
CA ALA A 86 3.06 -1.85 0.10
C ALA A 86 3.92 -1.18 1.19
N SER A 87 3.33 -0.88 2.35
CA SER A 87 4.06 -0.33 3.49
C SER A 87 5.12 -1.28 4.02
N ALA A 88 4.82 -2.58 4.09
CA ALA A 88 5.74 -3.60 4.58
C ALA A 88 6.97 -3.73 3.68
N PHE A 89 6.79 -3.82 2.36
CA PHE A 89 7.90 -3.87 1.40
C PHE A 89 8.78 -2.62 1.48
N LEU A 90 8.17 -1.43 1.56
CA LEU A 90 8.94 -0.18 1.62
C LEU A 90 9.70 -0.01 2.94
N LYS A 91 9.09 -0.38 4.06
CA LYS A 91 9.76 -0.40 5.36
C LYS A 91 10.91 -1.40 5.39
N ALA A 92 10.71 -2.61 4.85
CA ALA A 92 11.77 -3.61 4.72
C ALA A 92 12.91 -3.14 3.81
N ALA A 93 12.63 -2.29 2.83
CA ALA A 93 13.63 -1.64 1.99
C ALA A 93 14.29 -0.40 2.63
N GLY A 94 13.98 -0.09 3.89
CA GLY A 94 14.62 0.96 4.68
C GLY A 94 13.89 2.31 4.70
N ALA A 95 12.66 2.40 4.20
CA ALA A 95 11.86 3.62 4.34
C ALA A 95 11.61 3.94 5.83
N ALA A 96 11.88 5.18 6.24
CA ALA A 96 11.69 5.63 7.62
C ALA A 96 10.20 5.80 7.96
N LYS A 97 9.38 6.22 7.00
CA LYS A 97 7.94 6.38 7.18
C LYS A 97 7.20 6.07 5.89
N VAL A 98 6.04 5.43 6.02
CA VAL A 98 5.10 5.24 4.90
C VAL A 98 3.76 5.85 5.30
N THR A 99 3.22 6.71 4.45
CA THR A 99 1.89 7.32 4.61
C THR A 99 1.03 6.92 3.44
N CYS A 100 -0.09 6.27 3.72
CA CYS A 100 -1.02 5.80 2.70
C CYS A 100 -2.25 6.70 2.65
N ILE A 101 -2.63 7.13 1.45
CA ILE A 101 -3.76 8.02 1.20
C ILE A 101 -4.66 7.34 0.16
N ALA A 102 -5.87 6.95 0.56
CA ALA A 102 -6.90 6.56 -0.40
C ALA A 102 -7.82 7.75 -0.67
N LEU A 103 -8.13 8.01 -1.95
CA LEU A 103 -9.10 9.05 -2.32
C LEU A 103 -10.54 8.61 -2.06
N GLY A 104 -10.80 7.31 -2.12
CA GLY A 104 -12.09 6.70 -1.80
C GLY A 104 -11.95 5.40 -1.03
N LYS A 105 -13.07 4.93 -0.49
CA LYS A 105 -13.17 3.61 0.14
C LYS A 105 -14.38 2.87 -0.40
N PHE A 106 -14.20 1.62 -0.81
CA PHE A 106 -15.30 0.75 -1.17
C PHE A 106 -15.79 -0.06 0.03
N GLY A 107 -17.09 -0.02 0.28
CA GLY A 107 -17.72 -0.69 1.41
C GLY A 107 -17.39 -0.05 2.76
N ASN A 108 -17.75 -0.73 3.86
CA ASN A 108 -17.73 -0.18 5.22
C ASN A 108 -16.55 -0.65 6.08
N LYS A 109 -15.57 -1.34 5.49
CA LYS A 109 -14.43 -1.91 6.22
C LYS A 109 -13.14 -1.25 5.73
N VAL A 110 -12.18 -1.10 6.63
CA VAL A 110 -10.76 -0.88 6.36
C VAL A 110 -10.04 -1.53 7.55
N GLY A 111 -8.95 -2.23 7.28
CA GLY A 111 -8.15 -2.92 8.29
C GLY A 111 -6.78 -2.27 8.45
N TYR A 112 -6.20 -2.41 9.63
CA TYR A 112 -4.78 -2.17 9.85
C TYR A 112 -4.05 -3.52 9.81
N TYR A 113 -2.96 -3.56 9.07
CA TYR A 113 -2.18 -4.77 8.84
C TYR A 113 -0.77 -4.56 9.33
N GLU A 114 -0.33 -5.38 10.27
CA GLU A 114 1.05 -5.47 10.70
C GLU A 114 1.70 -6.60 9.90
N ILE A 115 2.53 -6.21 8.95
CA ILE A 115 3.22 -7.14 8.06
C ILE A 115 4.72 -6.86 8.16
N ALA A 116 5.49 -7.90 8.41
CA ALA A 116 6.95 -7.87 8.41
C ALA A 116 7.46 -8.72 7.24
N ILE A 117 8.19 -8.11 6.31
CA ILE A 117 8.91 -8.84 5.25
C ILE A 117 10.30 -9.18 5.80
N ASN A 118 10.55 -10.47 6.01
CA ASN A 118 11.76 -11.00 6.65
C ASN A 118 12.80 -11.50 5.62
N SER A 119 12.51 -11.36 4.33
CA SER A 119 13.40 -11.68 3.22
C SER A 119 13.74 -10.42 2.39
N ASN A 120 14.50 -10.58 1.30
CA ASN A 120 14.82 -9.46 0.42
C ASN A 120 13.53 -8.93 -0.28
N PRO A 121 13.09 -7.69 -0.01
CA PRO A 121 11.85 -7.16 -0.57
C PRO A 121 11.91 -6.90 -2.09
N SER A 122 13.12 -6.90 -2.68
CA SER A 122 13.30 -6.69 -4.13
C SER A 122 13.41 -7.99 -4.92
N ALA A 123 13.34 -9.13 -4.25
CA ALA A 123 13.25 -10.46 -4.85
C ALA A 123 11.86 -11.06 -4.57
N PRO A 124 11.45 -12.11 -5.30
CA PRO A 124 10.23 -12.85 -4.97
C PRO A 124 10.21 -13.31 -3.50
N VAL A 125 9.14 -12.96 -2.78
CA VAL A 125 8.97 -13.31 -1.37
C VAL A 125 8.18 -14.62 -1.26
N ALA A 126 8.78 -15.66 -0.67
CA ALA A 126 8.10 -16.91 -0.38
C ALA A 126 7.10 -16.77 0.78
N ALA A 127 6.15 -17.71 0.92
CA ALA A 127 5.17 -17.72 2.01
C ALA A 127 5.80 -17.75 3.42
N THR A 128 7.01 -18.29 3.55
CA THR A 128 7.79 -18.31 4.80
C THR A 128 8.64 -17.06 5.00
N GLY A 129 8.67 -16.15 4.02
CA GLY A 129 9.48 -14.94 4.01
C GLY A 129 8.82 -13.71 4.64
N PHE A 130 7.65 -13.87 5.25
CA PHE A 130 6.95 -12.78 5.92
C PHE A 130 6.08 -13.27 7.07
N GLU A 131 5.71 -12.34 7.93
CA GLU A 131 4.68 -12.50 8.95
C GLU A 131 3.60 -11.45 8.72
N ALA A 132 2.34 -11.82 8.92
CA ALA A 132 1.21 -10.92 8.75
C ALA A 132 0.19 -11.14 9.87
N SER A 133 -0.25 -10.04 10.48
CA SER A 133 -1.39 -10.03 11.39
C SER A 133 -2.28 -8.84 11.11
N ARG A 134 -3.56 -9.00 11.45
CA ARG A 134 -4.54 -7.91 11.40
C ARG A 134 -4.74 -7.38 12.79
N VAL A 135 -4.70 -6.06 12.93
CA VAL A 135 -4.99 -5.38 14.20
C VAL A 135 -6.23 -4.51 14.02
N GLY A 136 -7.03 -4.41 15.07
CA GLY A 136 -8.09 -3.42 15.14
C GLY A 136 -7.48 -2.01 15.15
N PHE A 137 -8.16 -1.04 14.53
CA PHE A 137 -7.81 0.35 14.76
C PHE A 137 -8.08 0.68 16.22
N SER A 138 -7.06 1.11 16.95
CA SER A 138 -7.24 1.74 18.24
C SER A 138 -7.74 3.17 18.01
N GLY A 139 -8.87 3.53 18.58
CA GLY A 139 -9.45 4.86 18.44
C GLY A 139 -10.92 4.93 18.84
N ALA A 140 -11.41 6.15 19.01
CA ALA A 140 -12.82 6.44 19.24
C ALA A 140 -13.43 7.06 17.98
N THR A 141 -14.60 6.57 17.58
CA THR A 141 -15.41 7.25 16.55
C THR A 141 -15.94 8.55 17.13
N ASN A 142 -15.58 9.69 16.54
CA ASN A 142 -16.18 10.97 16.89
C ASN A 142 -17.54 11.11 16.18
N GLY A 143 -18.62 10.80 16.90
CA GLY A 143 -19.98 10.86 16.34
C GLY A 143 -20.37 12.22 15.77
N THR A 144 -19.89 13.32 16.38
CA THR A 144 -20.15 14.68 15.90
C THR A 144 -19.48 14.94 14.55
N SER A 145 -18.19 14.62 14.43
CA SER A 145 -17.47 14.76 13.15
C SER A 145 -18.07 13.88 12.06
N GLN A 146 -18.52 12.67 12.42
CA GLN A 146 -19.18 11.75 11.49
C GLN A 146 -20.49 12.34 10.96
N HIS A 147 -21.34 12.86 11.85
CA HIS A 147 -22.60 13.51 11.47
C HIS A 147 -22.39 14.76 10.61
N GLN A 148 -21.41 15.60 10.97
CA GLN A 148 -21.06 16.79 10.18
C GLN A 148 -20.60 16.41 8.77
N LEU A 149 -19.72 15.42 8.64
CA LEU A 149 -19.28 14.94 7.33
C LEU A 149 -20.44 14.38 6.50
N LEU A 150 -21.33 13.60 7.10
CA LEU A 150 -22.51 13.09 6.41
C LEU A 150 -23.44 14.21 5.93
N SER A 151 -23.58 15.31 6.69
CA SER A 151 -24.40 16.47 6.29
C SER A 151 -23.83 17.28 5.13
N LEU A 152 -22.55 17.10 4.81
CA LEU A 152 -21.87 17.76 3.68
C LEU A 152 -21.97 16.96 2.37
N ILE A 153 -22.48 15.73 2.41
CA ILE A 153 -22.69 14.90 1.23
C ILE A 153 -24.13 15.14 0.75
N PRO A 154 -24.35 15.68 -0.47
CA PRO A 154 -25.68 16.00 -0.99
C PRO A 154 -26.54 14.77 -1.29
#